data_AF-A0A2G5ZBI3-F1
#
_entry.id   AF-A0A2G5ZBI3-F1
#
_cell.length_a   1.000
_cell.length_b   1.000
_cell.length_c   1.000
_cell.angle_alpha   90.00
_cell.angle_beta   90.00
_cell.angle_gamma   90.00
#
_symmetry.space_group_name_H-M   'P 1'
#
loop_
_entity.id
_entity.type
_entity.pdbx_description
1 polymer ?
#
loop_
_entity_poly.entity_id
_entity_poly.type
_entity_poly.pdbx_seq_one_letter_code
_entity_poly.pdbx_strand_id
1 'polypeptide(L)'
;MKSKSKKKFNKYLTGIASAALVASVVAPVVTAADFTDVAENNSHKDAIEALSKAGVISGYPDGSFKPNKTLTRSDVVKLMGKWLVSMDYKVPTDYKTKPRFTDLTAKSNDELLQAAAIVKDNNVFKGYEDGSLHAGGSITRENMAIVLVRAYDSVNKTDLSAYVQKQKFTKDVIDLNKAKAEARTAIDVLDFFDITNPAAPNFRPKDTTTRAQFASFLYKTSQVKMPDGETPEAPEVAEITSVEAISEKQIELKGKNLQVLKAEQLTIEGNELASFKANGDGTKAVLDLKNELTSGNEWTLTLTTKAETEGQRDTITSYKFTYEFKVEEIS
;
A
#
# COMPACT_ATOMS: atom_id res chain seq x y z
N MET A 1 -10.96 52.95 52.23
CA MET A 1 -9.57 52.49 52.00
C MET A 1 -9.23 52.60 50.51
N LYS A 2 -7.98 52.95 50.22
CA LYS A 2 -7.33 53.28 48.92
C LYS A 2 -7.67 52.29 47.78
N SER A 3 -8.03 52.75 46.56
CA SER A 3 -7.15 53.02 45.38
C SER A 3 -6.47 51.75 44.83
N LYS A 4 -6.38 51.41 43.54
CA LYS A 4 -6.40 52.17 42.26
C LYS A 4 -6.30 51.17 41.07
N SER A 5 -6.64 51.66 39.86
CA SER A 5 -5.95 51.40 38.55
C SER A 5 -6.21 50.06 37.85
N LYS A 6 -6.52 49.92 36.55
CA LYS A 6 -6.19 50.59 35.25
C LYS A 6 -7.17 49.96 34.20
N LYS A 7 -7.43 50.38 32.96
CA LYS A 7 -6.80 51.25 31.95
C LYS A 7 -7.88 51.52 30.87
N LYS A 8 -7.89 52.72 30.28
CA LYS A 8 -8.68 53.06 29.08
C LYS A 8 -8.07 52.41 27.82
N PHE A 9 -8.87 52.09 26.79
CA PHE A 9 -8.63 52.58 25.42
C PHE A 9 -9.82 52.40 24.47
N ASN A 10 -10.24 53.55 23.95
CA ASN A 10 -10.93 53.98 22.73
C ASN A 10 -11.79 53.09 21.80
N LYS A 11 -12.82 53.81 21.31
CA LYS A 11 -13.81 53.61 20.25
C LYS A 11 -13.25 53.29 18.84
N TYR A 12 -14.22 53.06 17.94
CA TYR A 12 -14.19 52.95 16.46
C TYR A 12 -14.14 51.47 16.00
N LEU A 13 -14.97 50.91 15.11
CA LEU A 13 -15.81 51.43 14.03
C LEU A 13 -16.98 50.47 13.74
N THR A 14 -18.04 51.06 13.22
CA THR A 14 -19.18 50.51 12.46
C THR A 14 -18.85 49.40 11.45
N GLY A 15 -19.75 48.42 11.34
CA GLY A 15 -19.83 47.48 10.20
C GLY A 15 -21.06 46.57 10.30
N ILE A 16 -21.93 46.64 9.31
CA ILE A 16 -23.24 45.97 9.23
C ILE A 16 -23.08 44.44 9.28
N ALA A 17 -23.77 43.77 10.20
CA ALA A 17 -23.84 42.31 10.24
C ALA A 17 -24.84 41.82 9.18
N SER A 18 -24.34 41.51 7.99
CA SER A 18 -25.08 40.68 7.02
C SER A 18 -25.10 39.24 7.56
N ALA A 19 -26.26 38.79 8.04
CA ALA A 19 -26.48 37.40 8.40
C ALA A 19 -26.50 36.53 7.12
N ALA A 20 -25.36 35.95 6.76
CA ALA A 20 -25.31 34.88 5.79
C ALA A 20 -25.89 33.61 6.44
N LEU A 21 -27.05 33.15 5.94
CA LEU A 21 -27.58 31.82 6.24
C LEU A 21 -26.56 30.79 5.75
N VAL A 22 -25.84 30.16 6.68
CA VAL A 22 -25.05 28.97 6.40
C VAL A 22 -26.05 27.84 6.13
N ALA A 23 -26.26 27.53 4.85
CA ALA A 23 -26.90 26.29 4.47
C ALA A 23 -26.03 25.14 4.99
N SER A 24 -26.47 24.50 6.07
CA SER A 24 -25.88 23.28 6.56
C SER A 24 -25.99 22.25 5.46
N VAL A 25 -24.85 21.88 4.85
CA VAL A 25 -24.76 20.71 4.01
C VAL A 25 -24.99 19.53 4.94
N VAL A 26 -26.23 19.05 5.01
CA VAL A 26 -26.52 17.75 5.63
C VAL A 26 -25.84 16.73 4.74
N ALA A 27 -24.65 16.27 5.16
CA ALA A 27 -24.06 15.08 4.58
C ALA A 27 -25.10 13.96 4.65
N PRO A 28 -25.34 13.19 3.58
CA PRO A 28 -26.26 12.07 3.67
C PRO A 28 -25.80 11.17 4.81
N VAL A 29 -26.66 11.00 5.81
CA VAL A 29 -26.47 9.97 6.84
C VAL A 29 -26.47 8.66 6.08
N VAL A 30 -25.30 8.04 5.97
CA VAL A 30 -25.16 6.70 5.40
C VAL A 30 -25.90 5.78 6.36
N THR A 31 -27.18 5.52 6.08
CA THR A 31 -27.90 4.41 6.71
C THR A 31 -27.08 3.16 6.44
N ALA A 32 -26.88 2.32 7.46
CA ALA A 32 -26.43 0.95 7.22
C ALA A 32 -27.40 0.39 6.16
N ALA A 33 -26.85 -0.02 5.02
CA ALA A 33 -27.67 -0.39 3.90
C ALA A 33 -28.19 -1.81 4.14
N ASP A 34 -29.49 -1.92 4.44
CA ASP A 34 -30.20 -3.20 4.34
C ASP A 34 -30.30 -3.55 2.85
N PHE A 35 -29.43 -4.45 2.40
CA PHE A 35 -29.41 -4.88 1.01
C PHE A 35 -30.53 -5.91 0.76
N THR A 36 -31.27 -5.73 -0.33
CA THR A 36 -32.47 -6.54 -0.63
C THR A 36 -32.17 -8.03 -0.87
N ASP A 37 -30.91 -8.37 -1.14
CA ASP A 37 -30.42 -9.73 -1.45
C ASP A 37 -29.43 -10.26 -0.40
N VAL A 38 -29.36 -9.63 0.78
CA VAL A 38 -28.60 -10.12 1.94
C VAL A 38 -29.59 -10.44 3.05
N ALA A 39 -30.00 -11.71 3.12
CA ALA A 39 -30.92 -12.18 4.16
C ALA A 39 -30.31 -12.05 5.57
N GLU A 40 -31.17 -11.91 6.58
CA GLU A 40 -30.78 -11.81 8.00
C GLU A 40 -29.87 -12.95 8.47
N ASN A 41 -30.09 -14.17 7.96
CA ASN A 41 -29.30 -15.35 8.31
C ASN A 41 -28.07 -15.58 7.40
N ASN A 42 -27.72 -14.60 6.57
CA ASN A 42 -26.52 -14.68 5.73
C ASN A 42 -25.27 -14.57 6.60
N SER A 43 -24.39 -15.57 6.53
CA SER A 43 -23.14 -15.62 7.32
C SER A 43 -22.15 -14.49 7.04
N HIS A 44 -22.35 -13.74 5.95
CA HIS A 44 -21.54 -12.59 5.58
C HIS A 44 -22.15 -11.24 5.97
N LYS A 45 -23.38 -11.21 6.54
CA LYS A 45 -24.16 -10.00 6.79
C LYS A 45 -23.40 -8.98 7.65
N ASP A 46 -22.90 -9.39 8.81
CA ASP A 46 -22.20 -8.48 9.74
C ASP A 46 -20.99 -7.80 9.08
N ALA A 47 -20.21 -8.55 8.31
CA ALA A 47 -19.06 -8.02 7.59
C ALA A 47 -19.48 -7.03 6.49
N ILE A 48 -20.57 -7.35 5.78
CA ILE A 48 -21.14 -6.50 4.74
C ILE A 48 -21.63 -5.18 5.36
N GLU A 49 -22.41 -5.23 6.43
CA GLU A 49 -22.93 -4.05 7.12
C GLU A 49 -21.80 -3.19 7.70
N ALA A 50 -20.82 -3.79 8.37
CA ALA A 50 -19.69 -3.08 8.96
C ALA A 50 -18.88 -2.33 7.91
N LEU A 51 -18.52 -3.00 6.80
CA LEU A 51 -17.78 -2.37 5.71
C LEU A 51 -18.63 -1.35 4.93
N SER A 52 -19.95 -1.52 4.87
CA SER A 52 -20.85 -0.54 4.25
C SER A 52 -20.92 0.73 5.09
N LYS A 53 -21.02 0.58 6.41
CA LYS A 53 -21.01 1.70 7.37
C LYS A 53 -19.67 2.47 7.33
N ALA A 54 -18.57 1.76 7.10
CA ALA A 54 -17.25 2.35 6.91
C ALA A 54 -17.05 2.98 5.51
N GLY A 55 -18.04 2.89 4.60
CA GLY A 55 -17.93 3.42 3.24
C GLY A 55 -17.01 2.63 2.31
N VAL A 56 -16.57 1.44 2.72
CA VAL A 56 -15.64 0.59 1.97
C VAL A 56 -16.36 -0.17 0.86
N ILE A 57 -17.55 -0.70 1.18
CA ILE A 57 -18.43 -1.35 0.21
C ILE A 57 -19.71 -0.54 0.03
N SER A 58 -20.36 -0.72 -1.11
CA SER A 58 -21.65 -0.10 -1.45
C SER A 58 -22.50 -1.09 -2.22
N GLY A 59 -23.82 -0.91 -2.15
CA GLY A 59 -24.76 -1.63 -3.00
C GLY A 59 -24.85 -1.04 -4.40
N TYR A 60 -25.70 -1.65 -5.20
CA TYR A 60 -26.07 -1.18 -6.52
C TYR A 60 -27.27 -0.22 -6.43
N PRO A 61 -27.53 0.59 -7.47
CA PRO A 61 -28.68 1.50 -7.49
C PRO A 61 -30.05 0.83 -7.31
N ASP A 62 -30.13 -0.48 -7.58
CA ASP A 62 -31.33 -1.31 -7.40
C ASP A 62 -31.54 -1.77 -5.94
N GLY A 63 -30.68 -1.37 -5.00
CA GLY A 63 -30.74 -1.76 -3.58
C GLY A 63 -30.07 -3.09 -3.26
N SER A 64 -29.55 -3.81 -4.26
CA SER A 64 -28.86 -5.09 -4.06
C SER A 64 -27.39 -4.92 -3.67
N PHE A 65 -26.79 -5.94 -3.06
CA PHE A 65 -25.36 -6.07 -2.81
C PHE A 65 -24.66 -6.98 -3.82
N LYS A 66 -25.38 -7.98 -4.35
CA LYS A 66 -24.88 -9.06 -5.21
C LYS A 66 -23.80 -9.91 -4.53
N PRO A 67 -24.12 -10.59 -3.41
CA PRO A 67 -23.14 -11.31 -2.59
C PRO A 67 -22.38 -12.40 -3.36
N ASN A 68 -23.05 -13.04 -4.33
CA ASN A 68 -22.48 -14.13 -5.14
C ASN A 68 -21.73 -13.65 -6.39
N LYS A 69 -21.65 -12.34 -6.64
CA LYS A 69 -20.89 -11.82 -7.79
C LYS A 69 -19.40 -12.14 -7.61
N THR A 70 -18.81 -12.81 -8.60
CA THR A 70 -17.36 -12.97 -8.69
C THR A 70 -16.69 -11.60 -8.86
N LEU A 71 -15.62 -11.37 -8.09
CA LEU A 71 -14.87 -10.12 -8.17
C LEU A 71 -13.82 -10.15 -9.30
N THR A 72 -13.81 -9.07 -10.06
CA THR A 72 -12.71 -8.73 -10.95
C THR A 72 -11.57 -8.08 -10.16
N ARG A 73 -10.40 -8.00 -10.77
CA ARG A 73 -9.24 -7.29 -10.20
C ARG A 73 -9.53 -5.80 -10.01
N SER A 74 -10.27 -5.18 -10.94
CA SER A 74 -10.72 -3.80 -10.77
C SER A 74 -11.67 -3.62 -9.59
N ASP A 75 -12.57 -4.58 -9.34
CA ASP A 75 -13.45 -4.55 -8.17
C ASP A 75 -12.61 -4.58 -6.88
N VAL A 76 -11.63 -5.49 -6.78
CA VAL A 76 -10.76 -5.60 -5.60
C VAL A 76 -9.91 -4.36 -5.40
N VAL A 77 -9.31 -3.80 -6.45
CA VAL A 77 -8.54 -2.55 -6.36
C VAL A 77 -9.40 -1.42 -5.80
N LYS A 78 -10.63 -1.26 -6.28
CA LYS A 78 -11.56 -0.24 -5.77
C LYS A 78 -11.93 -0.47 -4.30
N LEU A 79 -12.25 -1.71 -3.92
CA LEU A 79 -12.57 -2.05 -2.53
C LEU A 79 -11.39 -1.76 -1.60
N MET A 80 -10.18 -2.18 -1.98
CA MET A 80 -8.98 -1.92 -1.19
C MET A 80 -8.61 -0.45 -1.15
N GLY A 81 -8.80 0.29 -2.25
CA GLY A 81 -8.58 1.73 -2.28
C GLY A 81 -9.51 2.47 -1.32
N LYS A 82 -10.80 2.13 -1.30
CA LYS A 82 -11.77 2.68 -0.34
C LYS A 82 -11.42 2.30 1.10
N TRP A 83 -10.98 1.07 1.33
CA TRP A 83 -10.52 0.64 2.65
C TRP A 83 -9.32 1.48 3.13
N LEU A 84 -8.30 1.68 2.29
CA LEU A 84 -7.16 2.54 2.65
C LEU A 84 -7.60 3.98 2.92
N VAL A 85 -8.52 4.54 2.13
CA VAL A 85 -9.09 5.88 2.40
C VAL A 85 -9.83 5.91 3.75
N SER A 86 -10.54 4.84 4.12
CA SER A 86 -11.18 4.73 5.45
C SER A 86 -10.17 4.63 6.60
N MET A 87 -8.92 4.26 6.30
CA MET A 87 -7.78 4.28 7.23
C MET A 87 -6.94 5.56 7.08
N ASP A 88 -7.55 6.66 6.61
CA ASP A 88 -6.96 7.99 6.45
C ASP A 88 -5.88 8.17 5.36
N TYR A 89 -5.58 7.14 4.56
CA TYR A 89 -4.66 7.28 3.44
C TYR A 89 -5.22 8.24 2.38
N LYS A 90 -4.33 9.04 1.78
CA LYS A 90 -4.72 10.05 0.79
C LYS A 90 -4.51 9.53 -0.62
N VAL A 91 -5.49 9.82 -1.48
CA VAL A 91 -5.36 9.56 -2.92
C VAL A 91 -4.26 10.47 -3.49
N PRO A 92 -3.24 9.92 -4.15
CA PRO A 92 -2.18 10.71 -4.78
C PRO A 92 -2.76 11.71 -5.79
N THR A 93 -2.38 12.98 -5.76
CA THR A 93 -2.96 14.02 -6.61
C THR A 93 -2.64 13.87 -8.09
N ASP A 94 -1.57 13.14 -8.44
CA ASP A 94 -1.16 12.84 -9.81
C ASP A 94 -1.76 11.53 -10.35
N TYR A 95 -2.75 10.93 -9.67
CA TYR A 95 -3.39 9.67 -10.07
C TYR A 95 -3.86 9.65 -11.54
N LYS A 96 -4.27 10.81 -12.05
CA LYS A 96 -4.82 10.98 -13.41
C LYS A 96 -3.74 11.22 -14.46
N THR A 97 -2.66 11.92 -14.10
CA THR A 97 -1.55 12.25 -15.02
C THR A 97 -0.47 11.18 -15.04
N LYS A 98 -0.38 10.35 -14.01
CA LYS A 98 0.53 9.20 -13.91
C LYS A 98 -0.24 7.93 -13.50
N PRO A 99 -0.92 7.24 -14.42
CA PRO A 99 -1.56 5.96 -14.12
C PRO A 99 -0.55 4.93 -13.60
N ARG A 100 -0.92 4.16 -12.57
CA ARG A 100 -0.02 3.22 -11.86
C ARG A 100 0.10 1.84 -12.51
N PHE A 101 -0.77 1.56 -13.48
CA PHE A 101 -0.77 0.32 -14.25
C PHE A 101 -0.72 0.67 -15.74
N THR A 102 0.05 -0.11 -16.50
CA THR A 102 0.35 0.16 -17.92
C THR A 102 -0.86 0.07 -18.84
N ASP A 103 -1.88 -0.68 -18.45
CA ASP A 103 -3.16 -0.84 -19.15
C ASP A 103 -4.23 0.18 -18.71
N LEU A 104 -3.89 1.12 -17.83
CA LEU A 104 -4.76 2.25 -17.46
C LEU A 104 -4.27 3.55 -18.10
N THR A 105 -5.22 4.40 -18.48
CA THR A 105 -4.94 5.72 -19.07
C THR A 105 -5.74 6.80 -18.35
N ALA A 106 -5.46 8.07 -18.62
CA ALA A 106 -6.24 9.20 -18.08
C ALA A 106 -7.75 9.14 -18.43
N LYS A 107 -8.15 8.30 -19.40
CA LYS A 107 -9.55 8.07 -19.81
C LYS A 107 -10.20 6.88 -19.11
N SER A 108 -9.44 6.09 -18.34
CA SER A 108 -10.00 5.00 -17.54
C SER A 108 -10.95 5.55 -16.46
N ASN A 109 -11.78 4.67 -15.89
CA ASN A 109 -12.72 5.05 -14.84
C ASN A 109 -12.00 5.79 -13.69
N ASP A 110 -12.51 6.97 -13.31
CA ASP A 110 -11.81 7.89 -12.39
C ASP A 110 -11.60 7.25 -11.01
N GLU A 111 -12.62 6.61 -10.45
CA GLU A 111 -12.54 5.86 -9.18
C GLU A 111 -11.49 4.73 -9.25
N LEU A 112 -11.40 4.01 -10.38
CA LEU A 112 -10.37 3.00 -10.57
C LEU A 112 -8.98 3.61 -10.61
N LEU A 113 -8.78 4.77 -11.24
CA LEU A 113 -7.48 5.44 -11.27
C LEU A 113 -7.05 5.90 -9.87
N GLN A 114 -7.97 6.49 -9.09
CA GLN A 114 -7.72 6.88 -7.71
C GLN A 114 -7.35 5.68 -6.84
N ALA A 115 -8.16 4.62 -6.93
CA ALA A 115 -7.93 3.39 -6.18
C ALA A 115 -6.63 2.69 -6.61
N ALA A 116 -6.34 2.63 -7.90
CA ALA A 116 -5.11 2.06 -8.44
C ALA A 116 -3.86 2.79 -7.92
N ALA A 117 -3.91 4.13 -7.84
CA ALA A 117 -2.82 4.92 -7.31
C ALA A 117 -2.55 4.60 -5.84
N ILE A 118 -3.57 4.68 -4.99
CA ILE A 118 -3.40 4.47 -3.54
C ILE A 118 -2.97 3.03 -3.21
N VAL A 119 -3.52 1.99 -3.87
CA VAL A 119 -3.16 0.60 -3.55
C VAL A 119 -1.78 0.22 -4.07
N LYS A 120 -1.33 0.79 -5.20
CA LYS A 120 -0.02 0.50 -5.78
C LYS A 120 1.08 1.21 -4.99
N ASP A 121 0.89 2.51 -4.72
CA ASP A 121 1.86 3.34 -4.00
C ASP A 121 2.05 2.85 -2.55
N ASN A 122 1.04 2.20 -1.96
CA ASN A 122 1.11 1.62 -0.61
C ASN A 122 1.36 0.10 -0.60
N ASN A 123 1.81 -0.47 -1.73
CA ASN A 123 2.21 -1.86 -1.89
C ASN A 123 1.10 -2.90 -1.60
N VAL A 124 -0.17 -2.51 -1.57
CA VAL A 124 -1.31 -3.40 -1.32
C VAL A 124 -1.65 -4.22 -2.55
N PHE A 125 -1.57 -3.63 -3.75
CA PHE A 125 -1.88 -4.32 -5.00
C PHE A 125 -0.84 -4.00 -6.09
N LYS A 126 0.00 -4.98 -6.43
CA LYS A 126 1.14 -4.79 -7.34
C LYS A 126 0.81 -4.88 -8.82
N GLY A 127 -0.25 -5.58 -9.23
CA GLY A 127 -0.48 -5.89 -10.66
C GLY A 127 0.32 -7.11 -11.13
N TYR A 128 0.48 -7.26 -12.44
CA TYR A 128 1.31 -8.29 -13.06
C TYR A 128 2.74 -7.80 -13.28
N GLU A 129 3.65 -8.73 -13.63
CA GLU A 129 5.07 -8.44 -13.87
C GLU A 129 5.28 -7.47 -15.05
N ASP A 130 4.39 -7.47 -16.04
CA ASP A 130 4.37 -6.52 -17.16
C ASP A 130 3.87 -5.12 -16.79
N GLY A 131 3.59 -4.88 -15.51
CA GLY A 131 3.09 -3.61 -14.97
C GLY A 131 1.59 -3.39 -15.16
N SER A 132 0.85 -4.35 -15.73
CA SER A 132 -0.57 -4.20 -16.01
C SER A 132 -1.45 -4.58 -14.81
N LEU A 133 -2.67 -4.04 -14.79
CA LEU A 133 -3.71 -4.42 -13.86
C LEU A 133 -4.47 -5.65 -14.34
N HIS A 134 -4.77 -5.78 -15.63
CA HIS A 134 -5.79 -6.68 -16.18
C HIS A 134 -7.15 -6.50 -15.48
N ALA A 135 -7.69 -5.28 -15.58
CA ALA A 135 -8.86 -4.82 -14.82
C ALA A 135 -10.07 -5.77 -14.84
N GLY A 136 -10.39 -6.35 -16.00
CA GLY A 136 -11.53 -7.26 -16.19
C GLY A 136 -11.26 -8.72 -15.78
N GLY A 137 -10.00 -9.08 -15.50
CA GLY A 137 -9.66 -10.43 -15.08
C GLY A 137 -10.18 -10.76 -13.68
N SER A 138 -10.54 -12.02 -13.44
CA SER A 138 -10.92 -12.49 -12.10
C SER A 138 -9.71 -12.55 -11.16
N ILE A 139 -9.94 -12.37 -9.86
CA ILE A 139 -8.92 -12.62 -8.83
C ILE A 139 -9.09 -14.03 -8.25
N THR A 140 -8.00 -14.76 -8.13
CA THR A 140 -7.96 -16.06 -7.44
C THR A 140 -7.85 -15.87 -5.93
N ARG A 141 -8.30 -16.86 -5.16
CA ARG A 141 -8.25 -16.86 -3.69
C ARG A 141 -6.84 -16.73 -3.15
N GLU A 142 -5.84 -17.36 -3.78
CA GLU A 142 -4.43 -17.21 -3.39
C GLU A 142 -3.90 -15.78 -3.59
N ASN A 143 -4.34 -15.08 -4.65
CA ASN A 143 -3.94 -13.69 -4.88
C ASN A 143 -4.69 -12.73 -3.93
N MET A 144 -5.94 -13.04 -3.59
CA MET A 144 -6.67 -12.31 -2.56
C MET A 144 -5.99 -12.41 -1.20
N ALA A 145 -5.50 -13.59 -0.80
CA ALA A 145 -4.75 -13.76 0.45
C ALA A 145 -3.57 -12.81 0.52
N ILE A 146 -2.75 -12.75 -0.54
CA ILE A 146 -1.62 -11.82 -0.65
C ILE A 146 -2.08 -10.36 -0.48
N VAL A 147 -3.16 -9.96 -1.13
CA VAL A 147 -3.66 -8.57 -1.07
C VAL A 147 -4.14 -8.21 0.33
N LEU A 148 -4.87 -9.10 1.01
CA LEU A 148 -5.38 -8.86 2.37
C LEU A 148 -4.24 -8.73 3.39
N VAL A 149 -3.25 -9.62 3.32
CA VAL A 149 -2.08 -9.57 4.21
C VAL A 149 -1.28 -8.29 3.99
N ARG A 150 -0.97 -7.95 2.73
CA ARG A 150 -0.30 -6.68 2.40
C ARG A 150 -1.08 -5.45 2.84
N ALA A 151 -2.40 -5.50 2.77
CA ALA A 151 -3.25 -4.41 3.23
C ALA A 151 -3.10 -4.18 4.74
N TYR A 152 -3.18 -5.25 5.52
CA TYR A 152 -2.98 -5.20 6.96
C TYR A 152 -1.58 -4.71 7.31
N ASP A 153 -0.55 -5.28 6.69
CA ASP A 153 0.86 -4.93 6.91
C ASP A 153 1.13 -3.46 6.57
N SER A 154 0.57 -2.97 5.47
CA SER A 154 0.72 -1.58 5.03
C SER A 154 0.13 -0.59 6.05
N VAL A 155 -1.02 -0.92 6.64
CA VAL A 155 -1.71 -0.06 7.62
C VAL A 155 -1.08 -0.14 9.00
N ASN A 156 -0.76 -1.33 9.48
CA ASN A 156 -0.25 -1.55 10.84
C ASN A 156 1.27 -1.48 10.94
N LYS A 157 1.98 -1.30 9.81
CA LYS A 157 3.45 -1.32 9.71
C LYS A 157 4.03 -2.63 10.25
N THR A 158 3.37 -3.73 9.92
CA THR A 158 3.76 -5.07 10.37
C THR A 158 4.26 -5.95 9.23
N ASP A 159 4.81 -7.11 9.59
CA ASP A 159 4.99 -8.23 8.68
C ASP A 159 4.37 -9.50 9.29
N LEU A 160 3.08 -9.71 9.02
CA LEU A 160 2.37 -10.90 9.46
C LEU A 160 2.97 -12.18 8.88
N SER A 161 3.53 -12.11 7.67
CA SER A 161 4.10 -13.29 7.00
C SER A 161 5.36 -13.78 7.73
N ALA A 162 6.27 -12.88 8.10
CA ALA A 162 7.45 -13.23 8.90
C ALA A 162 7.08 -13.65 10.32
N TYR A 163 6.03 -13.06 10.88
CA TYR A 163 5.51 -13.46 12.19
C TYR A 163 5.03 -14.91 12.19
N VAL A 164 4.06 -15.23 11.32
CA VAL A 164 3.42 -16.56 11.29
C VAL A 164 4.40 -17.66 10.93
N GLN A 165 5.40 -17.40 10.09
CA GLN A 165 6.45 -18.37 9.78
C GLN A 165 7.25 -18.85 11.00
N LYS A 166 7.37 -18.02 12.04
CA LYS A 166 8.07 -18.37 13.29
C LYS A 166 7.19 -19.16 14.26
N GLN A 167 5.88 -19.14 14.04
CA GLN A 167 4.91 -19.76 14.94
C GLN A 167 4.77 -21.25 14.66
N LYS A 168 4.53 -22.02 15.71
CA LYS A 168 4.09 -23.42 15.63
C LYS A 168 2.58 -23.44 15.83
N PHE A 169 1.85 -23.77 14.78
CA PHE A 169 0.40 -23.91 14.83
C PHE A 169 -0.08 -25.06 13.95
N THR A 170 -1.28 -25.56 14.22
CA THR A 170 -1.94 -26.55 13.38
C THR A 170 -2.45 -25.85 12.13
N LYS A 171 -2.02 -26.32 10.96
CA LYS A 171 -2.51 -25.81 9.67
C LYS A 171 -3.78 -26.54 9.30
N ASP A 172 -4.90 -25.83 9.22
CA ASP A 172 -6.20 -26.41 8.84
C ASP A 172 -6.32 -26.52 7.31
N VAL A 173 -5.56 -25.70 6.56
CA VAL A 173 -5.55 -25.72 5.09
C VAL A 173 -4.78 -26.94 4.55
N ILE A 174 -5.50 -27.90 3.97
CA ILE A 174 -4.91 -29.16 3.47
C ILE A 174 -4.42 -29.10 2.01
N ASP A 175 -4.88 -28.13 1.23
CA ASP A 175 -4.55 -27.99 -0.19
C ASP A 175 -3.60 -26.82 -0.49
N LEU A 176 -2.83 -26.40 0.52
CA LEU A 176 -1.82 -25.33 0.44
C LEU A 176 -0.78 -25.59 -0.67
N ASN A 177 -0.43 -26.87 -0.91
CA ASN A 177 0.50 -27.26 -1.96
C ASN A 177 0.03 -26.90 -3.38
N LYS A 178 -1.29 -26.74 -3.60
CA LYS A 178 -1.85 -26.27 -4.88
C LYS A 178 -1.67 -24.77 -5.09
N ALA A 179 -1.39 -24.02 -4.04
CA ALA A 179 -1.10 -22.60 -4.14
C ALA A 179 0.28 -22.37 -4.75
N LYS A 180 0.42 -21.26 -5.48
CA LYS A 180 1.72 -20.77 -5.93
C LYS A 180 2.61 -20.44 -4.73
N ALA A 181 3.91 -20.63 -4.86
CA ALA A 181 4.86 -20.54 -3.74
C ALA A 181 4.73 -19.19 -3.00
N GLU A 182 4.63 -18.09 -3.73
CA GLU A 182 4.55 -16.76 -3.14
C GLU A 182 3.24 -16.45 -2.41
N ALA A 183 2.20 -17.28 -2.56
CA ALA A 183 0.93 -17.10 -1.86
C ALA A 183 0.81 -17.93 -0.59
N ARG A 184 1.68 -18.96 -0.42
CA ARG A 184 1.53 -19.94 0.66
C ARG A 184 1.59 -19.30 2.04
N THR A 185 2.55 -18.42 2.27
CA THR A 185 2.68 -17.74 3.56
C THR A 185 1.48 -16.84 3.85
N ALA A 186 0.94 -16.13 2.84
CA ALA A 186 -0.26 -15.33 3.04
C ALA A 186 -1.50 -16.19 3.36
N ILE A 187 -1.58 -17.41 2.81
CA ILE A 187 -2.63 -18.36 3.15
C ILE A 187 -2.44 -18.89 4.57
N ASP A 188 -1.21 -19.21 4.97
CA ASP A 188 -0.90 -19.59 6.37
C ASP A 188 -1.27 -18.47 7.35
N VAL A 189 -1.08 -17.19 6.99
CA VAL A 189 -1.52 -16.05 7.81
C VAL A 189 -3.05 -16.02 7.95
N LEU A 190 -3.77 -16.23 6.84
CA LEU A 190 -5.23 -16.30 6.86
C LEU A 190 -5.76 -17.46 7.72
N ASP A 191 -5.04 -18.58 7.72
CA ASP A 191 -5.31 -19.76 8.55
C ASP A 191 -5.04 -19.47 10.03
N PHE A 192 -3.84 -19.00 10.34
CA PHE A 192 -3.38 -18.70 11.70
C PHE A 192 -4.30 -17.73 12.46
N PHE A 193 -4.84 -16.73 11.78
CA PHE A 193 -5.73 -15.72 12.39
C PHE A 193 -7.22 -16.01 12.19
N ASP A 194 -7.61 -17.22 11.78
CA ASP A 194 -9.01 -17.61 11.56
C ASP A 194 -9.78 -16.66 10.60
N ILE A 195 -9.05 -16.04 9.66
CA ILE A 195 -9.64 -15.17 8.64
C ILE A 195 -10.46 -16.04 7.69
N THR A 196 -9.91 -17.18 7.28
CA THR A 196 -10.64 -18.20 6.51
C THR A 196 -11.52 -19.08 7.40
N ASN A 197 -12.36 -19.92 6.80
CA ASN A 197 -13.25 -20.79 7.57
C ASN A 197 -12.50 -22.06 8.00
N PRO A 198 -12.22 -22.26 9.30
CA PRO A 198 -11.51 -23.46 9.78
C PRO A 198 -12.32 -24.75 9.56
N ALA A 199 -13.65 -24.66 9.41
CA ALA A 199 -14.49 -25.82 9.12
C ALA A 199 -14.40 -26.33 7.67
N ALA A 200 -13.73 -25.59 6.77
CA ALA A 200 -13.56 -25.96 5.37
C ALA A 200 -12.06 -26.13 5.03
N PRO A 201 -11.50 -27.36 5.16
CA PRO A 201 -10.06 -27.58 5.09
C PRO A 201 -9.46 -27.30 3.69
N ASN A 202 -10.30 -27.32 2.65
CA ASN A 202 -9.86 -26.93 1.30
C ASN A 202 -9.97 -25.41 1.14
N PHE A 203 -8.82 -24.74 1.10
CA PHE A 203 -8.73 -23.31 0.80
C PHE A 203 -9.05 -23.01 -0.67
N ARG A 204 -8.81 -23.95 -1.60
CA ARG A 204 -9.10 -23.82 -3.04
C ARG A 204 -8.39 -22.63 -3.67
N PRO A 205 -7.04 -22.58 -3.65
CA PRO A 205 -6.26 -21.39 -3.99
C PRO A 205 -6.47 -20.86 -5.40
N LYS A 206 -6.85 -21.72 -6.36
CA LYS A 206 -7.07 -21.36 -7.77
C LYS A 206 -8.49 -20.90 -8.08
N ASP A 207 -9.44 -21.11 -7.16
CA ASP A 207 -10.82 -20.68 -7.36
C ASP A 207 -10.94 -19.15 -7.23
N THR A 208 -12.04 -18.60 -7.74
CA THR A 208 -12.34 -17.17 -7.60
C THR A 208 -13.04 -16.86 -6.28
N THR A 209 -13.10 -15.58 -5.91
CA THR A 209 -13.77 -15.12 -4.68
C THR A 209 -15.03 -14.33 -5.02
N THR A 210 -16.12 -14.59 -4.28
CA THR A 210 -17.35 -13.79 -4.38
C THR A 210 -17.24 -12.49 -3.59
N ARG A 211 -18.11 -11.53 -3.89
CA ARG A 211 -18.15 -10.22 -3.21
C ARG A 211 -18.40 -10.35 -1.70
N ALA A 212 -19.27 -11.26 -1.27
CA ALA A 212 -19.54 -11.50 0.15
C ALA A 212 -18.38 -12.18 0.88
N GLN A 213 -17.75 -13.18 0.25
CA GLN A 213 -16.56 -13.82 0.81
C GLN A 213 -15.44 -12.81 1.03
N PHE A 214 -15.17 -11.96 0.03
CA PHE A 214 -14.17 -10.91 0.15
C PHE A 214 -14.48 -9.93 1.29
N ALA A 215 -15.76 -9.53 1.44
CA ALA A 215 -16.19 -8.65 2.54
C ALA A 215 -15.89 -9.29 3.90
N SER A 216 -16.23 -10.56 4.10
CA SER A 216 -15.90 -11.27 5.35
C SER A 216 -14.41 -11.37 5.61
N PHE A 217 -13.60 -11.69 4.59
CA PHE A 217 -12.16 -11.79 4.77
C PHE A 217 -11.55 -10.42 5.10
N LEU A 218 -11.90 -9.37 4.37
CA LEU A 218 -11.43 -8.00 4.65
C LEU A 218 -11.85 -7.53 6.05
N TYR A 219 -13.10 -7.78 6.44
CA TYR A 219 -13.59 -7.44 7.77
C TYR A 219 -12.79 -8.16 8.84
N LYS A 220 -12.62 -9.49 8.75
CA LYS A 220 -11.82 -10.26 9.71
C LYS A 220 -10.36 -9.84 9.73
N THR A 221 -9.74 -9.60 8.57
CA THR A 221 -8.39 -9.04 8.48
C THR A 221 -8.26 -7.72 9.22
N SER A 222 -9.26 -6.81 9.12
CA SER A 222 -9.25 -5.55 9.87
C SER A 222 -9.41 -5.70 11.39
N GLN A 223 -9.84 -6.88 11.86
CA GLN A 223 -10.04 -7.20 13.27
C GLN A 223 -8.91 -8.06 13.84
N VAL A 224 -7.87 -8.37 13.05
CA VAL A 224 -6.71 -9.12 13.53
C VAL A 224 -6.10 -8.37 14.72
N LYS A 225 -5.94 -9.09 15.82
CA LYS A 225 -5.27 -8.62 17.02
C LYS A 225 -4.01 -9.43 17.19
N MET A 226 -2.88 -8.73 17.26
CA MET A 226 -1.63 -9.39 17.61
C MET A 226 -1.68 -9.83 19.08
N PRO A 227 -1.07 -10.97 19.43
CA PRO A 227 -0.86 -11.35 20.83
C PRO A 227 -0.13 -10.25 21.60
N ASP A 228 -0.52 -10.03 22.86
CA ASP A 228 -0.03 -8.90 23.67
C ASP A 228 1.51 -8.86 23.71
N GLY A 229 2.08 -7.71 23.32
CA GLY A 229 3.53 -7.46 23.33
C GLY A 229 4.28 -7.84 22.06
N GLU A 230 3.61 -8.44 21.06
CA GLU A 230 4.23 -8.82 19.79
C GLU A 230 3.72 -7.93 18.65
N THR A 231 4.42 -6.81 18.38
CA THR A 231 4.25 -6.10 17.11
C THR A 231 5.39 -6.52 16.19
N PRO A 232 5.18 -7.47 15.26
CA PRO A 232 6.19 -7.83 14.30
C PRO A 232 6.39 -6.63 13.38
N GLU A 233 7.40 -5.81 13.68
CA GLU A 233 7.75 -4.69 12.82
C GLU A 233 8.07 -5.21 11.43
N ALA A 234 7.44 -4.61 10.42
CA ALA A 234 7.88 -4.84 9.05
C ALA A 234 9.38 -4.51 8.98
N PRO A 235 10.21 -5.35 8.33
CA PRO A 235 11.60 -4.96 8.12
C PRO A 235 11.60 -3.58 7.44
N GLU A 236 12.41 -2.66 7.95
CA GLU A 236 12.60 -1.35 7.32
C GLU A 236 13.08 -1.58 5.88
N VAL A 237 12.21 -1.41 4.89
CA VAL A 237 12.56 -1.57 3.47
C VAL A 237 13.11 -0.24 2.97
N ALA A 238 14.33 -0.28 2.44
CA ALA A 238 14.93 0.87 1.77
C ALA A 238 14.24 1.16 0.43
N GLU A 239 13.94 2.43 0.19
CA GLU A 239 13.39 2.95 -1.06
C GLU A 239 14.33 4.02 -1.61
N ILE A 240 14.88 3.81 -2.81
CA ILE A 240 15.67 4.85 -3.51
C ILE A 240 14.72 5.61 -4.43
N THR A 241 14.65 6.92 -4.25
CA THR A 241 13.78 7.83 -5.02
C THR A 241 14.55 8.64 -6.05
N SER A 242 15.84 8.88 -5.83
CA SER A 242 16.73 9.50 -6.81
C SER A 242 18.17 9.02 -6.67
N VAL A 243 18.90 9.09 -7.79
CA VAL A 243 20.32 8.76 -7.91
C VAL A 243 20.98 9.87 -8.71
N GLU A 244 21.97 10.55 -8.12
CA GLU A 244 22.63 11.71 -8.71
C GLU A 244 24.15 11.55 -8.59
N ALA A 245 24.88 11.62 -9.70
CA ALA A 245 26.35 11.72 -9.65
C ALA A 245 26.73 13.14 -9.19
N ILE A 246 27.37 13.24 -8.02
CA ILE A 246 27.80 14.53 -7.45
C ILE A 246 29.27 14.84 -7.73
N SER A 247 30.04 13.83 -8.13
CA SER A 247 31.39 13.96 -8.69
C SER A 247 31.72 12.74 -9.57
N GLU A 248 32.89 12.74 -10.21
CA GLU A 248 33.40 11.60 -10.97
C GLU A 248 33.57 10.32 -10.12
N LYS A 249 33.61 10.41 -8.79
CA LYS A 249 33.76 9.25 -7.90
C LYS A 249 32.66 9.12 -6.85
N GLN A 250 31.64 9.97 -6.89
CA GLN A 250 30.60 9.98 -5.87
C GLN A 250 29.20 10.08 -6.44
N ILE A 251 28.31 9.28 -5.86
CA ILE A 251 26.88 9.29 -6.15
C ILE A 251 26.12 9.57 -4.85
N GLU A 252 25.16 10.50 -4.89
CA GLU A 252 24.17 10.71 -3.84
C GLU A 252 22.88 9.95 -4.18
N LEU A 253 22.39 9.17 -3.23
CA LEU A 253 21.05 8.59 -3.23
C LEU A 253 20.15 9.43 -2.32
N LYS A 254 18.91 9.68 -2.77
CA LYS A 254 17.82 10.18 -1.90
C LYS A 254 16.75 9.13 -1.79
N GLY A 255 16.16 8.97 -0.61
CA GLY A 255 15.25 7.86 -0.38
C GLY A 255 14.61 7.83 1.00
N LYS A 256 14.19 6.62 1.38
CA LYS A 256 13.72 6.29 2.73
C LYS A 256 14.48 5.06 3.21
N ASN A 257 14.73 5.01 4.51
CA ASN A 257 15.38 3.89 5.20
C ASN A 257 16.71 3.47 4.58
N LEU A 258 17.46 4.38 3.95
CA LEU A 258 18.72 4.02 3.27
C LEU A 258 19.78 3.47 4.24
N GLN A 259 19.67 3.75 5.54
CA GLN A 259 20.55 3.22 6.60
C GLN A 259 20.52 1.69 6.74
N VAL A 260 19.47 1.04 6.23
CA VAL A 260 19.33 -0.42 6.33
C VAL A 260 19.97 -1.15 5.16
N LEU A 261 20.35 -0.42 4.10
CA LEU A 261 21.05 -0.99 2.96
C LEU A 261 22.46 -1.40 3.33
N LYS A 262 22.91 -2.50 2.73
CA LYS A 262 24.31 -2.90 2.74
C LYS A 262 24.93 -2.68 1.37
N ALA A 263 26.24 -2.44 1.35
CA ALA A 263 26.97 -2.17 0.11
C ALA A 263 26.82 -3.30 -0.92
N GLU A 264 26.71 -4.56 -0.47
CA GLU A 264 26.59 -5.72 -1.35
C GLU A 264 25.25 -5.79 -2.10
N GLN A 265 24.26 -5.01 -1.66
CA GLN A 265 22.97 -4.89 -2.34
C GLN A 265 23.00 -3.90 -3.50
N LEU A 266 24.06 -3.09 -3.60
CA LEU A 266 24.19 -2.01 -4.55
C LEU A 266 25.30 -2.34 -5.56
N THR A 267 24.96 -2.34 -6.84
CA THR A 267 25.94 -2.54 -7.91
C THR A 267 25.83 -1.41 -8.93
N ILE A 268 26.96 -1.01 -9.50
CA ILE A 268 27.02 -0.06 -10.61
C ILE A 268 27.62 -0.79 -11.79
N GLU A 269 26.93 -0.77 -12.92
CA GLU A 269 27.43 -1.41 -14.14
C GLU A 269 28.79 -0.81 -14.55
N GLY A 270 29.81 -1.65 -14.70
CA GLY A 270 31.16 -1.23 -15.07
C GLY A 270 31.95 -0.50 -13.96
N ASN A 271 31.46 -0.46 -12.72
CA ASN A 271 32.18 0.14 -11.60
C ASN A 271 32.06 -0.71 -10.31
N GLU A 272 32.91 -0.41 -9.33
CA GLU A 272 32.89 -1.04 -8.02
C GLU A 272 32.74 0.00 -6.92
N LEU A 273 32.01 -0.35 -5.87
CA LEU A 273 31.91 0.49 -4.68
C LEU A 273 33.21 0.43 -3.88
N ALA A 274 33.75 1.60 -3.58
CA ALA A 274 34.78 1.79 -2.57
C ALA A 274 34.14 1.89 -1.18
N SER A 275 33.00 2.59 -1.06
CA SER A 275 32.31 2.80 0.21
C SER A 275 30.81 3.08 0.01
N PHE A 276 30.02 2.80 1.04
CA PHE A 276 28.61 3.17 1.13
C PHE A 276 28.35 3.76 2.52
N LYS A 277 27.74 4.94 2.57
CA LYS A 277 27.37 5.59 3.83
C LYS A 277 26.01 6.28 3.74
N ALA A 278 25.06 5.78 4.51
CA ALA A 278 23.79 6.45 4.73
C ALA A 278 23.86 7.41 5.93
N ASN A 279 23.01 8.44 5.93
CA ASN A 279 22.79 9.29 7.09
C ASN A 279 21.85 8.60 8.11
N GLY A 280 21.85 9.10 9.34
CA GLY A 280 21.11 8.46 10.45
C GLY A 280 19.59 8.49 10.33
N ASP A 281 19.03 9.41 9.54
CA ASP A 281 17.59 9.50 9.26
C ASP A 281 17.16 8.70 8.02
N GLY A 282 18.11 8.10 7.29
CA GLY A 282 17.82 7.26 6.14
C GLY A 282 17.37 7.97 4.88
N THR A 283 17.40 9.31 4.84
CA THR A 283 16.92 10.07 3.69
C THR A 283 17.97 10.26 2.60
N LYS A 284 19.26 10.09 2.96
CA LYS A 284 20.39 10.24 2.04
C LYS A 284 21.44 9.15 2.23
N ALA A 285 22.08 8.75 1.14
CA ALA A 285 23.30 7.96 1.19
C ALA A 285 24.30 8.41 0.14
N VAL A 286 25.59 8.25 0.42
CA VAL A 286 26.68 8.53 -0.51
C VAL A 286 27.41 7.24 -0.82
N LEU A 287 27.67 7.01 -2.10
CA LEU A 287 28.44 5.90 -2.62
C LEU A 287 29.75 6.47 -3.15
N ASP A 288 30.87 5.97 -2.64
CA ASP A 288 32.19 6.24 -3.21
C ASP A 288 32.53 5.13 -4.20
N LEU A 289 33.04 5.50 -5.36
CA LEU A 289 33.39 4.58 -6.44
C LEU A 289 34.89 4.33 -6.49
N LYS A 290 35.30 3.12 -6.88
CA LYS A 290 36.72 2.83 -7.12
C LYS A 290 37.24 3.46 -8.40
N ASN A 291 36.41 3.47 -9.46
CA ASN A 291 36.77 4.01 -10.76
C ASN A 291 35.97 5.29 -11.07
N GLU A 292 36.51 6.14 -11.94
CA GLU A 292 35.88 7.39 -12.37
C GLU A 292 34.69 7.12 -13.29
N LEU A 293 33.62 7.89 -13.09
CA LEU A 293 32.53 8.01 -14.03
C LEU A 293 33.01 8.80 -15.24
N THR A 294 32.80 8.23 -16.42
CA THR A 294 33.03 8.92 -17.68
C THR A 294 31.89 9.91 -17.93
N SER A 295 32.25 11.18 -18.16
CA SER A 295 31.30 12.24 -18.47
C SER A 295 30.52 11.94 -19.75
N GLY A 296 29.22 12.20 -19.74
CA GLY A 296 28.31 11.98 -20.87
C GLY A 296 27.82 10.53 -21.05
N ASN A 297 28.34 9.58 -20.28
CA ASN A 297 27.83 8.20 -20.28
C ASN A 297 26.59 8.07 -19.38
N GLU A 298 25.65 7.22 -19.81
CA GLU A 298 24.56 6.73 -18.96
C GLU A 298 25.08 5.56 -18.12
N TRP A 299 24.81 5.60 -16.82
CA TRP A 299 25.19 4.60 -15.85
C TRP A 299 23.94 4.02 -15.19
N THR A 300 24.05 2.76 -14.74
CA THR A 300 22.95 2.07 -14.05
C THR A 300 23.40 1.64 -12.65
N LEU A 301 22.72 2.17 -11.63
CA LEU A 301 22.76 1.63 -10.27
C LEU A 301 21.68 0.56 -10.13
N THR A 302 22.00 -0.60 -9.57
CA THR A 302 21.06 -1.66 -9.30
C THR A 302 21.00 -1.94 -7.80
N LEU A 303 19.79 -1.95 -7.25
CA LEU A 303 19.48 -2.43 -5.91
C LEU A 303 18.93 -3.86 -6.00
N THR A 304 19.57 -4.78 -5.29
CA THR A 304 19.10 -6.16 -5.13
C THR A 304 18.55 -6.39 -3.73
N THR A 305 17.25 -6.62 -3.64
CA THR A 305 16.58 -7.02 -2.41
C THR A 305 16.34 -8.52 -2.44
N LYS A 306 16.96 -9.23 -1.49
CA LYS A 306 16.83 -10.68 -1.42
C LYS A 306 15.39 -11.08 -1.14
N ALA A 307 14.96 -12.17 -1.77
CA ALA A 307 13.68 -12.78 -1.46
C ALA A 307 13.61 -13.18 0.03
N GLU A 308 12.51 -12.83 0.69
CA GLU A 308 12.26 -13.19 2.09
C GLU A 308 11.93 -14.68 2.26
N THR A 309 11.50 -15.35 1.18
CA THR A 309 11.08 -16.75 1.18
C THR A 309 11.89 -17.58 0.19
N GLU A 310 12.30 -18.78 0.61
CA GLU A 310 12.99 -19.74 -0.24
C GLU A 310 12.13 -20.11 -1.47
N GLY A 311 12.69 -19.89 -2.67
CA GLY A 311 12.01 -20.13 -3.95
C GLY A 311 11.34 -18.90 -4.60
N GLN A 312 11.31 -17.75 -3.92
CA GLN A 312 11.02 -16.46 -4.57
C GLN A 312 12.30 -15.90 -5.22
N ARG A 313 12.16 -15.18 -6.33
CA ARG A 313 13.28 -14.49 -6.98
C ARG A 313 13.59 -13.18 -6.23
N ASP A 314 14.87 -12.85 -6.14
CA ASP A 314 15.32 -11.55 -5.66
C ASP A 314 14.66 -10.43 -6.49
N THR A 315 14.32 -9.33 -5.82
CA THR A 315 13.80 -8.14 -6.49
C THR A 315 14.97 -7.27 -6.92
N ILE A 316 15.02 -6.97 -8.21
CA ILE A 316 16.07 -6.14 -8.82
C ILE A 316 15.41 -4.83 -9.25
N THR A 317 15.92 -3.70 -8.75
CA THR A 317 15.47 -2.37 -9.15
C THR A 317 16.64 -1.59 -9.73
N SER A 318 16.49 -1.06 -10.94
CA SER A 318 17.55 -0.33 -11.64
C SER A 318 17.23 1.15 -11.76
N TYR A 319 18.25 1.98 -11.54
CA TYR A 319 18.18 3.44 -11.55
C TYR A 319 19.23 3.96 -12.52
N LYS A 320 18.78 4.62 -13.58
CA LYS A 320 19.65 5.25 -14.58
C LYS A 320 20.03 6.65 -14.15
N PHE A 321 21.29 7.02 -14.34
CA PHE A 321 21.80 8.36 -14.07
C PHE A 321 22.93 8.71 -15.04
N THR A 322 23.25 10.00 -15.17
CA THR A 322 24.36 10.50 -15.97
C THR A 322 25.32 11.30 -15.10
N TYR A 323 26.59 11.33 -15.48
CA TYR A 323 27.58 12.26 -14.94
C TYR A 323 27.96 13.26 -16.03
N GLU A 324 27.92 14.54 -15.72
CA GLU A 324 28.43 15.60 -16.59
C GLU A 324 29.53 16.35 -15.86
N PHE A 325 30.75 16.32 -16.42
CA PHE A 325 31.86 17.11 -15.92
C PHE A 325 31.57 18.59 -16.16
N LYS A 326 31.44 19.37 -15.08
CA LYS A 326 31.30 20.82 -15.18
C LYS A 326 32.68 21.43 -15.27
N VAL A 327 33.02 21.95 -16.45
CA VAL A 327 34.19 22.83 -16.59
C VAL A 327 33.83 24.16 -15.92
N GLU A 328 34.45 24.50 -14.80
CA GLU A 328 34.35 25.86 -14.26
C GLU A 328 35.05 26.81 -15.24
N GLU A 329 34.29 27.72 -15.83
CA GLU A 329 34.86 28.83 -16.60
C GLU A 329 35.73 29.67 -15.64
N ILE A 330 37.05 29.62 -15.85
CA ILE A 330 37.98 30.49 -15.15
C ILE A 330 37.76 31.91 -15.70
N SER A 331 37.01 32.73 -14.95
CA SER A 331 36.79 34.15 -15.20
C SER A 331 37.99 35.00 -14.83
#